data_AF-A0A7S2E126-F1
#
_entry.id   AF-A0A7S2E126-F1
#
_cell.length_a   1.000
_cell.length_b   1.000
_cell.length_c   1.000
_cell.angle_alpha   90.00
_cell.angle_beta   90.00
_cell.angle_gamma   90.00
#
_symmetry.space_group_name_H-M   'P 1'
#
loop_
_entity.id
_entity.type
_entity.pdbx_description
1 polymer ?
#
loop_
_entity_poly.entity_id
_entity_poly.type
_entity_poly.pdbx_seq_one_letter_code
_entity_poly.pdbx_strand_id
1 'polypeptide(L)'
;FLVRDWAWYEAGSSFEDCHHTMERHLRNLLNSNVGGRDELRERLERTFSSISCHGLPHPGLAVLDPAFKGDFEDISSDFSQLLGEFSRRFFSEGDFPKPSLPLGMEISPASFENTVRNFVEAFSDTKGSAVQLRDAFVKVELFKTRDLLLQHFKRRMELAAPESRAVDPDDFARDEASIRS
;
A
#
# COMPACT_ATOMS: atom_id res chain seq x y z
N PHE A 1 0.70 -6.73 -10.17
CA PHE A 1 1.20 -8.10 -10.37
C PHE A 1 2.62 -8.07 -10.90
N LEU A 2 3.50 -8.88 -10.33
CA LEU A 2 4.87 -9.07 -10.82
C LEU A 2 4.99 -10.53 -11.31
N VAL A 3 5.10 -10.72 -12.62
CA VAL A 3 5.19 -12.04 -13.25
C VAL A 3 6.66 -12.38 -13.49
N ARG A 4 7.12 -13.49 -12.93
CA ARG A 4 8.50 -13.98 -13.09
C ARG A 4 8.59 -14.87 -14.31
N ASP A 5 9.80 -14.98 -14.87
CA ASP A 5 10.13 -15.82 -16.03
C ASP A 5 9.23 -15.56 -17.24
N TRP A 6 8.92 -14.28 -17.47
CA TRP A 6 8.08 -13.84 -18.57
C TRP A 6 8.76 -14.06 -19.93
N ALA A 7 8.18 -14.88 -20.78
CA ALA A 7 8.79 -15.34 -22.03
C ALA A 7 8.26 -14.68 -23.32
N TRP A 8 7.40 -13.64 -23.22
CA TRP A 8 6.70 -13.08 -24.39
C TRP A 8 7.28 -11.76 -24.90
N TYR A 9 8.53 -11.45 -24.55
CA TYR A 9 9.21 -10.30 -25.12
C TYR A 9 9.93 -10.69 -26.42
N GLU A 10 9.77 -9.85 -27.44
CA GLU A 10 10.44 -10.03 -28.72
C GLU A 10 11.83 -9.39 -28.69
N ALA A 11 12.80 -9.99 -29.38
CA ALA A 11 14.14 -9.45 -29.46
C ALA A 11 14.13 -8.03 -30.07
N GLY A 12 14.80 -7.09 -29.41
CA GLY A 12 14.81 -5.68 -29.83
C GLY A 12 13.60 -4.84 -29.40
N SER A 13 12.68 -5.40 -28.60
CA SER A 13 11.58 -4.64 -28.01
C SER A 13 12.10 -3.49 -27.16
N SER A 14 11.48 -2.31 -27.28
CA SER A 14 11.71 -1.21 -26.36
C SER A 14 11.02 -1.46 -25.01
N PHE A 15 11.38 -0.71 -23.96
CA PHE A 15 10.67 -0.76 -22.68
C PHE A 15 9.17 -0.45 -22.82
N GLU A 16 8.81 0.43 -23.77
CA GLU A 16 7.42 0.79 -24.01
C GLU A 16 6.63 -0.35 -24.67
N ASP A 17 7.26 -1.08 -25.60
CA ASP A 17 6.67 -2.28 -26.21
C ASP A 17 6.44 -3.38 -25.17
N CYS A 18 7.41 -3.56 -24.28
CA CYS A 18 7.32 -4.48 -23.15
C CYS A 18 6.15 -4.11 -22.23
N HIS A 19 5.98 -2.82 -21.92
CA HIS A 19 4.89 -2.31 -21.09
C HIS A 19 3.52 -2.52 -21.77
N HIS A 20 3.38 -2.12 -23.04
CA HIS A 20 2.14 -2.32 -23.81
C HIS A 20 1.74 -3.80 -23.90
N THR A 21 2.72 -4.69 -24.05
CA THR A 21 2.48 -6.14 -24.07
C THR A 21 1.91 -6.61 -22.72
N MET A 22 2.42 -6.09 -21.61
CA MET A 22 1.92 -6.46 -20.27
C MET A 22 0.51 -5.92 -20.01
N GLU A 23 0.25 -4.68 -20.38
CA GLU A 23 -1.08 -4.09 -20.25
C GLU A 23 -2.11 -4.84 -21.08
N ARG A 24 -1.75 -5.20 -22.33
CA ARG A 24 -2.61 -5.99 -23.21
C ARG A 24 -2.89 -7.36 -22.59
N HIS A 25 -1.87 -8.02 -22.04
CA HIS A 25 -2.05 -9.31 -21.37
C HIS A 25 -2.99 -9.20 -20.17
N LEU A 26 -2.79 -8.20 -19.30
CA LEU A 26 -3.67 -7.97 -18.14
C LEU A 26 -5.11 -7.67 -18.57
N ARG A 27 -5.31 -6.81 -19.57
CA ARG A 27 -6.64 -6.51 -20.12
C ARG A 27 -7.33 -7.75 -20.68
N ASN A 28 -6.61 -8.56 -21.46
CA ASN A 28 -7.15 -9.81 -22.00
C ASN A 28 -7.53 -10.80 -20.90
N LEU A 29 -6.72 -10.89 -19.83
CA LEU A 29 -7.00 -11.75 -18.68
C LEU A 29 -8.25 -11.28 -17.92
N LEU A 30 -8.40 -9.97 -17.70
CA LEU A 30 -9.54 -9.39 -16.98
C LEU A 30 -10.84 -9.44 -17.81
N ASN A 31 -10.76 -9.35 -19.14
CA ASN A 31 -11.92 -9.34 -20.05
C ASN A 31 -12.19 -10.71 -20.70
N SER A 32 -11.56 -11.79 -20.22
CA SER A 32 -11.78 -13.12 -20.77
C SER A 32 -13.17 -13.64 -20.41
N ASN A 33 -13.87 -14.27 -21.38
CA ASN A 33 -15.22 -14.84 -21.21
C ASN A 33 -15.23 -16.16 -20.41
N VAL A 34 -14.23 -16.39 -19.56
CA VAL A 34 -14.18 -17.57 -18.69
C VAL A 34 -15.13 -17.34 -17.51
N GLY A 35 -15.94 -18.34 -17.16
CA GLY A 35 -16.94 -18.21 -16.08
C GLY A 35 -16.33 -17.68 -14.77
N GLY A 36 -17.02 -16.72 -14.13
CA GLY A 36 -16.60 -16.08 -12.88
C GLY A 36 -15.56 -14.97 -13.02
N ARG A 37 -15.12 -14.64 -14.24
CA ARG A 37 -14.15 -13.54 -14.47
C ARG A 37 -14.74 -12.16 -14.24
N ASP A 38 -15.99 -11.93 -14.61
CA ASP A 38 -16.67 -10.63 -14.39
C ASP A 38 -16.78 -10.32 -12.91
N GLU A 39 -17.26 -11.28 -12.10
CA GLU A 39 -17.33 -11.13 -10.64
C GLU A 39 -15.95 -10.89 -10.00
N LEU A 40 -14.92 -11.60 -10.48
CA LEU A 40 -13.55 -11.39 -10.03
C LEU A 40 -13.04 -9.99 -10.39
N ARG A 41 -13.30 -9.54 -11.62
CA ARG A 41 -12.91 -8.22 -12.11
C ARG A 41 -13.56 -7.12 -11.27
N GLU A 42 -14.88 -7.19 -11.08
CA GLU A 42 -15.61 -6.25 -10.24
C GLU A 42 -15.07 -6.23 -8.81
N ARG A 43 -14.77 -7.41 -8.24
CA ARG A 43 -14.20 -7.50 -6.89
C ARG A 43 -12.82 -6.85 -6.81
N LEU A 44 -11.97 -7.07 -7.80
CA LEU A 44 -10.63 -6.47 -7.87
C LEU A 44 -10.71 -4.96 -8.00
N GLU A 45 -11.54 -4.44 -8.92
CA GLU A 45 -11.75 -3.00 -9.13
C GLU A 45 -12.32 -2.31 -7.89
N ARG A 46 -13.14 -3.01 -7.08
CA ARG A 46 -13.63 -2.50 -5.79
C ARG A 46 -12.61 -2.54 -4.65
N THR A 47 -11.60 -3.39 -4.74
CA THR A 47 -10.64 -3.64 -3.66
C THR A 47 -9.37 -2.81 -3.82
N PHE A 48 -8.91 -2.61 -5.05
CA PHE A 48 -7.64 -1.95 -5.34
C PHE A 48 -7.87 -0.65 -6.12
N SER A 49 -7.19 0.42 -5.72
CA SER A 49 -7.25 1.72 -6.42
C SER A 49 -6.60 1.69 -7.80
N SER A 50 -5.61 0.82 -8.00
CA SER A 50 -4.95 0.62 -9.28
C SER A 50 -4.47 -0.83 -9.40
N ILE A 51 -4.50 -1.36 -10.62
CA ILE A 51 -4.06 -2.72 -10.93
C ILE A 51 -3.18 -2.65 -12.16
N SER A 52 -1.91 -3.02 -12.01
CA SER A 52 -0.93 -3.06 -13.09
C SER A 52 -0.22 -4.42 -13.13
N CYS A 53 0.45 -4.72 -14.25
CA CYS A 53 1.22 -5.94 -14.44
C CYS A 53 2.61 -5.61 -14.97
N HIS A 54 3.64 -6.25 -14.41
CA HIS A 54 5.02 -6.14 -14.86
C HIS A 54 5.59 -7.55 -15.03
N GLY A 55 6.18 -7.84 -16.19
CA GLY A 55 6.83 -9.10 -16.50
C GLY A 55 8.34 -8.95 -16.39
N LEU A 56 8.98 -9.80 -15.60
CA LEU A 56 10.44 -9.92 -15.59
C LEU A 56 10.81 -11.23 -16.31
N PRO A 57 11.73 -11.20 -17.30
CA PRO A 57 12.17 -12.41 -17.97
C PRO A 57 12.95 -13.32 -17.01
N HIS A 58 13.35 -14.50 -17.48
CA HIS A 58 14.18 -15.38 -16.66
C HIS A 58 15.55 -14.71 -16.38
N PRO A 59 16.04 -14.70 -15.12
CA PRO A 59 17.26 -13.98 -14.75
C PRO A 59 18.55 -14.64 -15.26
N GLY A 60 18.46 -15.85 -15.82
CA GLY A 60 19.59 -16.65 -16.28
C GLY A 60 19.76 -17.90 -15.43
N LEU A 61 20.41 -18.93 -16.00
CA LEU A 61 20.54 -20.23 -15.33
C LEU A 61 21.52 -20.20 -14.14
N ALA A 62 22.49 -19.29 -14.14
CA ALA A 62 23.46 -19.16 -13.05
C ALA A 62 22.78 -18.80 -11.71
N VAL A 63 21.67 -18.05 -11.75
CA VAL A 63 20.88 -17.68 -10.57
C VAL A 63 20.18 -18.89 -9.93
N LEU A 64 20.07 -20.02 -10.64
CA LEU A 64 19.49 -21.24 -10.10
C LEU A 64 20.48 -22.05 -9.25
N ASP A 65 21.77 -21.70 -9.26
CA ASP A 65 22.77 -22.34 -8.42
C ASP A 65 22.51 -22.01 -6.94
N PRO A 66 22.35 -23.00 -6.05
CA PRO A 66 22.25 -22.76 -4.61
C PRO A 66 23.44 -21.99 -4.00
N ALA A 67 24.59 -22.01 -4.65
CA ALA A 67 25.78 -21.27 -4.24
C ALA A 67 25.83 -19.82 -4.76
N PHE A 68 24.88 -19.41 -5.61
CA PHE A 68 24.81 -18.06 -6.20
C PHE A 68 24.88 -16.97 -5.11
N LYS A 69 25.78 -16.01 -5.30
CA LYS A 69 26.05 -14.94 -4.32
C LYS A 69 25.41 -13.59 -4.67
N GLY A 70 24.72 -13.50 -5.80
CA GLY A 70 24.12 -12.25 -6.26
C GLY A 70 25.03 -11.43 -7.18
N ASP A 71 26.06 -12.03 -7.77
CA ASP A 71 26.97 -11.35 -8.69
C ASP A 71 26.22 -10.89 -9.95
N PHE A 72 26.34 -9.60 -10.29
CA PHE A 72 25.59 -9.00 -11.40
C PHE A 72 25.97 -9.55 -12.78
N GLU A 73 27.22 -10.01 -12.93
CA GLU A 73 27.73 -10.58 -14.19
C GLU A 73 27.04 -11.90 -14.56
N ASP A 74 26.52 -12.61 -13.56
CA ASP A 74 25.80 -13.88 -13.73
C ASP A 74 24.30 -13.70 -13.98
N ILE A 75 23.82 -12.45 -13.96
CA ILE A 75 22.42 -12.10 -14.19
C ILE A 75 22.25 -11.61 -15.63
N SER A 76 21.23 -12.12 -16.32
CA SER A 76 20.83 -11.68 -17.65
C SER A 76 20.70 -10.15 -17.73
N SER A 77 21.27 -9.57 -18.79
CA SER A 77 21.20 -8.13 -19.05
C SER A 77 19.76 -7.65 -19.20
N ASP A 78 18.92 -8.42 -19.88
CA ASP A 78 17.53 -8.06 -20.15
C ASP A 78 16.71 -8.06 -18.86
N PHE A 79 16.96 -9.04 -17.99
CA PHE A 79 16.36 -9.08 -16.65
C PHE A 79 16.79 -7.86 -15.83
N SER A 80 18.09 -7.56 -15.80
CA SER A 80 18.64 -6.44 -15.02
C SER A 80 18.09 -5.09 -15.50
N GLN A 81 17.99 -4.90 -16.81
CA GLN A 81 17.43 -3.69 -17.41
C GLN A 81 15.94 -3.51 -17.07
N LEU A 82 15.13 -4.56 -17.24
CA LEU A 82 13.69 -4.52 -16.92
C LEU A 82 13.42 -4.41 -15.41
N LEU A 83 14.26 -5.04 -14.58
CA LEU A 83 14.20 -4.88 -13.12
C LEU A 83 14.54 -3.44 -12.71
N GLY A 84 15.56 -2.84 -13.32
CA GLY A 84 15.92 -1.45 -13.11
C GLY A 84 14.78 -0.50 -13.50
N GLU A 85 14.16 -0.73 -14.64
CA GLU A 85 13.00 0.06 -15.10
C GLU A 85 11.80 -0.09 -14.17
N PHE A 86 11.45 -1.33 -13.80
CA PHE A 86 10.39 -1.59 -12.82
C PHE A 86 10.66 -0.88 -11.50
N SER A 87 11.88 -0.98 -10.97
CA SER A 87 12.25 -0.37 -9.70
C SER A 87 12.13 1.15 -9.77
N ARG A 88 12.59 1.78 -10.85
CA ARG A 88 12.45 3.23 -11.05
C ARG A 88 10.99 3.67 -11.06
N ARG A 89 10.12 2.95 -11.77
CA ARG A 89 8.68 3.25 -11.80
C ARG A 89 8.04 3.05 -10.42
N PHE A 90 8.26 1.88 -9.81
CA PHE A 90 7.64 1.51 -8.53
C PHE A 90 8.05 2.42 -7.37
N PHE A 91 9.29 2.90 -7.37
CA PHE A 91 9.80 3.82 -6.35
C PHE A 91 9.76 5.31 -6.77
N SER A 92 9.13 5.65 -7.90
CA SER A 92 8.97 7.04 -8.33
C SER A 92 7.95 7.78 -7.44
N GLU A 93 8.15 9.07 -7.19
CA GLU A 93 7.28 9.86 -6.30
C GLU A 93 5.79 9.86 -6.71
N GLY A 94 5.50 9.69 -8.01
CA GLY A 94 4.12 9.66 -8.52
C GLY A 94 3.40 8.34 -8.28
N ASP A 95 4.12 7.22 -8.31
CA ASP A 95 3.56 5.86 -8.21
C ASP A 95 3.92 5.15 -6.90
N PHE A 96 4.73 5.78 -6.03
CA PHE A 96 5.12 5.17 -4.76
C PHE A 96 3.87 4.92 -3.90
N PRO A 97 3.67 3.68 -3.40
CA PRO A 97 2.49 3.36 -2.62
C PRO A 97 2.33 4.28 -1.42
N LYS A 98 1.18 4.97 -1.34
CA LYS A 98 0.86 5.78 -0.18
C LYS A 98 0.61 4.87 1.02
N PRO A 99 1.29 5.09 2.17
CA PRO A 99 1.05 4.31 3.37
C PRO A 99 -0.42 4.40 3.74
N SER A 100 -1.12 3.28 3.67
CA SER A 100 -2.57 3.24 3.92
C SER A 100 -2.98 2.06 4.79
N LEU A 101 -3.97 2.33 5.63
CA LEU A 101 -4.79 1.36 6.32
C LEU A 101 -5.73 0.67 5.34
N PRO A 102 -6.27 -0.48 5.75
CA PRO A 102 -7.44 -1.03 5.08
C PRO A 102 -8.55 0.04 4.95
N LEU A 103 -9.27 0.03 3.81
CA LEU A 103 -10.21 1.08 3.36
C LEU A 103 -9.55 2.35 2.77
N GLY A 104 -8.24 2.34 2.52
CA GLY A 104 -7.57 3.38 1.73
C GLY A 104 -7.26 4.67 2.51
N MET A 105 -7.31 4.62 3.84
CA MET A 105 -6.97 5.77 4.68
C MET A 105 -5.47 5.86 4.90
N GLU A 106 -4.88 7.06 4.89
CA GLU A 106 -3.45 7.18 5.22
C GLU A 106 -3.12 6.75 6.65
N ILE A 107 -1.98 6.08 6.82
CA ILE A 107 -1.48 5.60 8.10
C ILE A 107 -0.25 6.39 8.55
N SER A 108 -0.19 6.74 9.84
CA SER A 108 1.01 7.32 10.43
C SER A 108 1.92 6.22 11.00
N PRO A 109 3.23 6.47 11.15
CA PRO A 109 4.13 5.53 11.84
C PRO A 109 3.66 5.19 13.27
N ALA A 110 3.11 6.16 13.99
CA ALA A 110 2.62 5.98 15.36
C ALA A 110 1.38 5.06 15.42
N SER A 111 0.51 5.12 14.41
CA SER A 111 -0.69 4.27 14.34
C SER A 111 -0.42 2.90 13.71
N PHE A 112 0.65 2.75 12.92
CA PHE A 112 1.03 1.50 12.27
C PHE A 112 1.22 0.35 13.26
N GLU A 113 1.94 0.57 14.35
CA GLU A 113 2.17 -0.48 15.36
C GLU A 113 0.86 -1.02 15.94
N ASN A 114 -0.02 -0.12 16.37
CA ASN A 114 -1.32 -0.50 16.95
C ASN A 114 -2.18 -1.24 15.94
N THR A 115 -2.19 -0.79 14.68
CA THR A 115 -2.89 -1.48 13.59
C THR A 115 -2.37 -2.90 13.41
N VAL A 116 -1.05 -3.09 13.31
CA VAL A 116 -0.46 -4.43 13.15
C VAL A 116 -0.83 -5.34 14.32
N ARG A 117 -0.69 -4.86 15.56
CA ARG A 117 -1.06 -5.63 16.76
C ARG A 117 -2.54 -6.05 16.75
N ASN A 118 -3.46 -5.14 16.43
CA ASN A 118 -4.89 -5.42 16.37
C ASN A 118 -5.23 -6.49 15.33
N PHE A 119 -4.61 -6.42 14.15
CA PHE A 119 -4.84 -7.42 13.11
C PHE A 119 -4.23 -8.76 13.48
N VAL A 120 -3.00 -8.80 14.01
CA VAL A 120 -2.37 -10.05 14.45
C VAL A 120 -3.22 -10.75 15.51
N GLU A 121 -3.75 -10.01 16.50
CA GLU A 121 -4.64 -10.54 17.52
C GLU A 121 -5.92 -11.11 16.89
N ALA A 122 -6.59 -10.33 16.03
CA ALA A 122 -7.79 -10.77 15.33
C ALA A 122 -7.54 -12.03 14.48
N PHE A 123 -6.41 -12.12 13.79
CA PHE A 123 -6.06 -13.31 12.99
C PHE A 123 -5.69 -14.51 13.86
N SER A 124 -5.07 -14.30 15.01
CA SER A 124 -4.68 -15.39 15.92
C SER A 124 -5.87 -16.08 16.59
N ASP A 125 -6.96 -15.34 16.81
CA ASP A 125 -8.18 -15.85 17.46
C ASP A 125 -9.26 -16.26 16.45
N THR A 126 -9.04 -15.99 15.14
CA THR A 126 -9.97 -16.41 14.10
C THR A 126 -9.93 -17.93 13.89
N LYS A 127 -10.81 -18.64 14.59
CA LYS A 127 -11.27 -19.99 14.20
C LYS A 127 -12.13 -19.95 12.91
N GLY A 128 -11.72 -19.16 11.91
CA GLY A 128 -12.43 -18.99 10.63
C GLY A 128 -13.58 -17.96 10.63
N SER A 129 -13.75 -17.13 11.66
CA SER A 129 -14.84 -16.13 11.71
C SER A 129 -14.42 -14.77 11.14
N ALA A 130 -15.06 -14.32 10.05
CA ALA A 130 -14.83 -12.99 9.46
C ALA A 130 -15.23 -11.82 10.39
N VAL A 131 -15.92 -12.11 11.52
CA VAL A 131 -16.38 -11.10 12.48
C VAL A 131 -15.21 -10.39 13.17
N GLN A 132 -14.19 -11.13 13.59
CA GLN A 132 -13.05 -10.56 14.32
C GLN A 132 -12.19 -9.64 13.45
N LEU A 133 -12.07 -9.96 12.15
CA LEU A 133 -11.46 -9.05 11.19
C LEU A 133 -12.21 -7.73 11.15
N ARG A 134 -13.54 -7.77 10.97
CA ARG A 134 -14.38 -6.56 10.95
C ARG A 134 -14.21 -5.72 12.22
N ASP A 135 -14.13 -6.36 13.37
CA ASP A 135 -13.92 -5.65 14.64
C ASP A 135 -12.53 -4.98 14.70
N ALA A 136 -11.50 -5.61 14.13
CA ALA A 136 -10.18 -4.98 13.97
C ALA A 136 -10.22 -3.75 13.05
N PHE A 137 -10.97 -3.79 11.94
CA PHE A 137 -11.21 -2.62 11.09
C PHE A 137 -11.86 -1.48 11.88
N VAL A 138 -12.92 -1.77 12.65
CA VAL A 138 -13.62 -0.76 13.46
C VAL A 138 -12.70 -0.17 14.53
N LYS A 139 -11.90 -0.98 15.22
CA LYS A 139 -10.93 -0.49 16.22
C LYS A 139 -9.91 0.46 15.61
N VAL A 140 -9.40 0.13 14.43
CA VAL A 140 -8.43 0.97 13.70
C VAL A 140 -9.03 2.33 13.34
N GLU A 141 -10.29 2.37 12.86
CA GLU A 141 -11.00 3.62 12.60
C GLU A 141 -11.12 4.46 13.88
N LEU A 142 -11.56 3.84 14.99
CA LEU A 142 -11.75 4.52 16.27
C LEU A 142 -10.45 5.14 16.81
N PHE A 143 -9.33 4.42 16.73
CA PHE A 143 -8.04 4.94 17.17
C PHE A 143 -7.60 6.15 16.35
N LYS A 144 -7.82 6.12 15.03
CA LYS A 144 -7.51 7.26 14.17
C LYS A 144 -8.40 8.46 14.46
N THR A 145 -9.72 8.26 14.55
CA THR A 145 -10.65 9.37 14.85
C THR A 145 -10.27 10.02 16.18
N ARG A 146 -9.96 9.22 17.20
CA ARG A 146 -9.45 9.71 18.48
C ARG A 146 -8.17 10.53 18.30
N ASP A 147 -7.18 10.02 17.57
CA ASP A 147 -5.89 10.70 17.40
C ASP A 147 -6.03 12.02 16.62
N LEU A 148 -6.88 12.06 15.59
CA LEU A 148 -7.21 13.28 14.85
C LEU A 148 -7.91 14.31 15.75
N LEU A 149 -8.89 13.89 16.55
CA LEU A 149 -9.57 14.77 17.49
C LEU A 149 -8.61 15.32 18.54
N LEU A 150 -7.71 14.49 19.07
CA LEU A 150 -6.69 14.91 20.03
C LEU A 150 -5.68 15.88 19.41
N GLN A 151 -5.24 15.66 18.16
CA GLN A 151 -4.35 16.59 17.46
C GLN A 151 -5.04 17.94 17.19
N HIS A 152 -6.29 17.90 16.75
CA HIS A 152 -7.09 19.11 16.52
C HIS A 152 -7.30 19.89 17.83
N PHE A 153 -7.64 19.18 18.91
CA PHE A 153 -7.76 19.73 20.25
C PHE A 153 -6.45 20.40 20.69
N LYS A 154 -5.32 19.68 20.62
CA LYS A 154 -4.00 20.22 20.99
C LYS A 154 -3.65 21.49 20.21
N ARG A 155 -3.85 21.48 18.88
CA ARG A 155 -3.58 22.65 18.04
C ARG A 155 -4.43 23.85 18.43
N ARG A 156 -5.72 23.65 18.72
CA ARG A 156 -6.61 24.73 19.18
C ARG A 156 -6.21 25.23 20.57
N MET A 157 -5.80 24.34 21.47
CA MET A 157 -5.30 24.70 22.79
C MET A 157 -3.99 25.48 22.72
N GLU A 158 -3.05 25.12 21.85
CA GLU A 158 -1.81 25.86 21.62
C GLU A 158 -2.06 27.29 21.10
N LEU A 159 -3.12 27.49 20.32
CA LEU A 159 -3.53 28.82 19.85
C LEU A 159 -4.21 29.64 20.96
N ALA A 160 -5.08 29.02 21.75
CA ALA A 160 -5.81 29.69 22.83
C ALA A 160 -4.90 29.98 24.04
N ALA A 161 -3.98 29.07 24.35
CA ALA A 161 -3.05 29.14 25.47
C ALA A 161 -1.64 28.71 25.08
N PRO A 162 -0.90 29.56 24.34
CA PRO A 162 0.47 29.28 23.96
C PRO A 162 1.39 29.29 25.19
N GLU A 163 2.38 28.39 25.24
CA GLU A 163 3.35 28.30 26.34
C GLU A 163 4.11 29.61 26.61
N SER A 164 4.20 30.48 25.61
CA SER A 164 4.83 31.79 25.69
C SER A 164 4.00 32.86 26.39
N ARG A 165 2.74 32.57 26.78
CA ARG A 165 1.82 33.55 27.35
C ARG A 165 0.99 32.95 28.49
N ALA A 166 0.99 33.65 29.63
CA ALA A 166 0.04 33.36 30.70
C ALA A 166 -1.38 33.78 30.28
N VAL A 167 -2.33 32.87 30.41
CA VAL A 167 -3.76 33.09 30.13
C VAL A 167 -4.53 33.13 31.44
N ASP A 168 -5.53 33.99 31.52
CA ASP A 168 -6.43 34.07 32.67
C ASP A 168 -7.23 32.75 32.82
N PRO A 169 -7.35 32.18 34.03
CA PRO A 169 -8.08 30.94 34.26
C PRO A 169 -9.54 30.94 33.76
N ASP A 170 -10.25 32.07 33.85
CA ASP A 170 -11.65 32.16 33.46
C ASP A 170 -11.82 32.27 31.94
N ASP A 171 -10.85 32.88 31.26
CA ASP A 171 -10.78 32.91 29.79
C ASP A 171 -10.38 31.53 29.25
N PHE A 172 -9.41 30.88 29.90
CA PHE A 172 -8.97 29.53 29.55
C PHE A 172 -10.10 28.50 29.66
N ALA A 173 -10.88 28.53 30.75
CA ALA A 173 -11.99 27.60 30.94
C ALA A 173 -13.10 27.77 29.90
N ARG A 174 -13.35 29.01 29.44
CA ARG A 174 -14.31 29.31 28.36
C ARG A 174 -13.82 28.79 27.01
N ASP A 175 -12.56 29.05 26.69
CA ASP A 175 -11.95 28.57 25.44
C ASP A 175 -11.87 27.04 25.41
N GLU A 176 -11.48 26.40 26.51
CA GLU A 176 -11.46 24.94 26.63
C GLU A 176 -12.84 24.31 26.37
N ALA A 177 -13.90 24.87 26.97
CA ALA A 177 -15.27 24.39 26.77
C ALA A 177 -15.72 24.51 25.29
N SER A 178 -15.35 25.60 24.61
CA SER A 178 -15.62 25.82 23.18
C SER A 178 -14.75 24.94 22.26
N ILE A 179 -13.58 24.49 22.74
CA ILE A 179 -12.70 23.60 21.97
C ILE A 179 -13.15 22.14 22.08
N ARG A 180 -13.79 21.75 23.18
CA ARG A 180 -14.31 20.40 23.42
C ARG A 180 -15.65 20.10 22.72
N SER A 181 -16.46 21.12 22.39
CA SER A 181 -17.74 20.99 21.67
C SER A 181 -17.54 20.75 20.18
#